data_AF-A0A940JKH3-F1
#
_entry.id   AF-A0A940JKH3-F1
#
_cell.length_a   1.000
_cell.length_b   1.000
_cell.length_c   1.000
_cell.angle_alpha   90.00
_cell.angle_beta   90.00
_cell.angle_gamma   90.00
#
_symmetry.space_group_name_H-M   'P 1'
#
loop_
_entity.id
_entity.type
_entity.pdbx_description
1 polymer ?
#
loop_
_entity_poly.entity_id
_entity_poly.type
_entity_poly.pdbx_seq_one_letter_code
_entity_poly.pdbx_strand_id
1 'polypeptide(L)'
;MVARRAWLSPTAAQSELADSLRALRTSMKLPSGFPAAAEAEAAAAADRLAALTPGEERADLRDLELLTIDPAGSMDLDQAVHLRRRGDGYLLHYAIADLTAAVAPGGALDAETRRRGQTLYAPDGSVPLHPRVLSAGAASLLPGQERAAYVWRFALDAEGRALSTELVRGIVRSRARWAYDEAQAAIDRQNAPETLALLAELGPLRKALEAARGGASLGAPEEEVTVGPQGYGIVRRVPLPVEDWNAQVSLLTGMAAAELQLAAGIGLLRTMPPAEPETLAAFRAQAARLGHPWPESVDYGEYLRELPHEDPRAAAILQAAAALYRGAGYEAFDGTPPEQPVQAAIGAPYAHATAPLRRLADRWVLAICAAVAAGREVPDWARSSLAELPAIMRESGSLAGRLEAGAVDRVEAALLSSRIGEAFDAVVIATTASSARVQIAEPFVTTTIPGAQAAPGEVVRVRVDGADIAAGAVELHVL
;
A
#
# COMPACT_ATOMS: atom_id res chain seq x y z
N MET A 1 54.09 4.48 -8.98
CA MET A 1 52.91 4.57 -9.85
C MET A 1 51.71 4.80 -8.93
N VAL A 2 51.25 6.04 -8.78
CA VAL A 2 50.17 6.38 -7.82
C VAL A 2 48.84 5.99 -8.47
N ALA A 3 48.21 4.94 -7.96
CA ALA A 3 46.88 4.53 -8.38
C ALA A 3 45.84 5.57 -7.91
N ARG A 4 45.41 6.46 -8.81
CA ARG A 4 44.22 7.29 -8.57
C ARG A 4 42.99 6.38 -8.58
N ARG A 5 42.44 6.08 -7.40
CA ARG A 5 41.06 5.58 -7.28
C ARG A 5 40.13 6.77 -7.18
N ALA A 6 39.35 7.01 -8.22
CA ALA A 6 38.25 7.96 -8.18
C ALA A 6 37.10 7.29 -7.39
N TRP A 7 36.92 7.70 -6.14
CA TRP A 7 35.68 7.45 -5.41
C TRP A 7 34.76 8.62 -5.71
N LEU A 8 33.51 8.35 -6.11
CA LEU A 8 32.45 9.34 -6.04
C LEU A 8 32.18 9.59 -4.55
N SER A 9 32.60 10.75 -4.04
CA SER A 9 32.08 11.25 -2.78
C SER A 9 30.60 11.59 -3.00
N PRO A 10 29.70 11.30 -2.04
CA PRO A 10 28.35 11.86 -2.09
C PRO A 10 28.44 13.37 -2.33
N THR A 11 27.60 13.91 -3.21
CA THR A 11 27.56 15.36 -3.42
C THR A 11 27.09 16.04 -2.14
N ALA A 12 27.48 17.30 -1.91
CA ALA A 12 27.05 18.04 -0.71
C ALA A 12 25.51 18.07 -0.55
N ALA A 13 24.78 18.20 -1.66
CA ALA A 13 23.32 18.13 -1.70
C ALA A 13 22.75 16.77 -1.26
N GLN A 14 23.45 15.66 -1.52
CA GLN A 14 23.02 14.34 -1.02
C GLN A 14 23.22 14.22 0.49
N SER A 15 24.32 14.76 1.02
CA SER A 15 24.55 14.80 2.47
C SER A 15 23.52 15.69 3.17
N GLU A 16 23.22 16.86 2.59
CA GLU A 16 22.20 17.78 3.08
C GLU A 16 20.79 17.17 3.03
N LEU A 17 20.44 16.48 1.94
CA LEU A 17 19.16 15.76 1.83
C LEU A 17 19.04 14.67 2.90
N ALA A 18 20.09 13.86 3.11
CA ALA A 18 20.07 12.83 4.15
C ALA A 18 19.88 13.42 5.56
N ASP A 19 20.52 14.55 5.85
CA ASP A 19 20.33 15.26 7.12
C ASP A 19 18.94 15.90 7.22
N SER A 20 18.40 16.43 6.12
CA SER A 20 17.04 16.99 6.04
C SER A 20 15.95 15.92 6.27
N LEU A 21 16.08 14.73 5.67
CA LEU A 21 15.18 13.60 5.90
C LEU A 21 15.24 13.14 7.37
N ARG A 22 16.43 13.09 7.98
CA ARG A 22 16.58 12.80 9.42
C ARG A 22 15.94 13.88 10.30
N ALA A 23 16.10 15.15 9.94
CA ALA A 23 15.51 16.27 10.65
C ALA A 23 13.97 16.25 10.56
N LEU A 24 13.40 15.90 9.41
CA LEU A 24 11.95 15.72 9.22
C LEU A 24 11.41 14.64 10.18
N ARG A 25 12.04 13.46 10.21
CA ARG A 25 11.62 12.39 11.13
C ARG A 25 11.68 12.82 12.60
N THR A 26 12.70 13.60 12.95
CA THR A 26 12.89 14.14 14.31
C THR A 26 11.83 15.19 14.67
N SER A 27 11.52 16.12 13.75
CA SER A 27 10.51 17.17 13.97
C SER A 27 9.10 16.60 14.11
N MET A 28 8.83 15.49 13.41
CA MET A 28 7.60 14.71 13.52
C MET A 28 7.55 13.81 14.76
N LYS A 29 8.62 13.79 15.57
CA LYS A 29 8.74 12.97 16.80
C LYS A 29 8.52 11.48 16.55
N LEU A 30 8.97 10.99 15.38
CA LEU A 30 8.87 9.57 15.06
C LEU A 30 9.77 8.76 16.02
N PRO A 31 9.29 7.60 16.52
CA PRO A 31 10.07 6.80 17.45
C PRO A 31 11.32 6.23 16.75
N SER A 32 12.49 6.40 17.36
CA SER A 32 13.77 5.88 16.85
C SER A 32 14.01 4.41 17.18
N GLY A 33 13.26 3.85 18.13
CA GLY A 33 13.34 2.46 18.59
C GLY A 33 12.13 2.09 19.44
N PHE A 34 12.13 0.89 19.99
CA PHE A 34 11.07 0.42 20.89
C PHE A 34 11.49 0.56 22.36
N PRO A 35 10.54 0.78 23.29
CA PRO A 35 10.82 0.68 24.71
C PRO A 35 11.38 -0.70 25.09
N ALA A 36 12.29 -0.76 26.05
CA ALA A 36 12.96 -2.01 26.45
C ALA A 36 11.97 -3.13 26.86
N ALA A 37 10.86 -2.77 27.51
CA ALA A 37 9.81 -3.73 27.85
C ALA A 37 9.12 -4.33 26.61
N ALA A 38 8.87 -3.52 25.57
CA ALA A 38 8.29 -4.00 24.32
C ALA A 38 9.27 -4.89 23.53
N GLU A 39 10.57 -4.55 23.53
CA GLU A 39 11.62 -5.41 22.94
C GLU A 39 11.72 -6.76 23.65
N ALA A 40 11.68 -6.77 24.99
CA ALA A 40 11.69 -8.00 25.77
C ALA A 40 10.45 -8.87 25.50
N GLU A 41 9.26 -8.27 25.46
CA GLU A 41 8.03 -8.99 25.08
C GLU A 41 8.08 -9.53 23.65
N ALA A 42 8.66 -8.77 22.71
CA ALA A 42 8.82 -9.20 21.32
C ALA A 42 9.82 -10.36 21.16
N ALA A 43 10.94 -10.34 21.88
CA ALA A 43 11.89 -11.46 21.90
C ALA A 43 11.23 -12.73 22.45
N ALA A 44 10.55 -12.63 23.60
CA ALA A 44 9.82 -13.76 24.18
C ALA A 44 8.67 -14.25 23.25
N ALA A 45 8.02 -13.34 22.52
CA ALA A 45 7.01 -13.69 21.52
C ALA A 45 7.63 -14.43 20.33
N ALA A 46 8.82 -14.04 19.87
CA ALA A 46 9.52 -14.73 18.81
C ALA A 46 9.84 -16.19 19.18
N ASP A 47 10.31 -16.42 20.41
CA ASP A 47 10.56 -17.78 20.93
C ASP A 47 9.27 -18.61 20.98
N ARG A 48 8.17 -18.02 21.46
CA ARG A 48 6.85 -18.69 21.48
C ARG A 48 6.37 -19.04 20.08
N LEU A 49 6.48 -18.13 19.12
CA LEU A 49 6.08 -18.36 17.73
C LEU A 49 6.90 -19.49 17.11
N ALA A 50 8.21 -19.53 17.36
CA ALA A 50 9.09 -20.58 16.86
C ALA A 50 8.78 -21.97 17.46
N ALA A 51 8.22 -22.02 18.66
CA ALA A 51 7.81 -23.26 19.33
C ALA A 51 6.39 -23.73 18.94
N LEU A 52 5.64 -22.96 18.15
CA LEU A 52 4.30 -23.36 17.72
C LEU A 52 4.37 -24.57 16.79
N THR A 53 3.53 -25.56 17.06
CA THR A 53 3.40 -26.77 16.25
C THR A 53 1.95 -26.96 15.80
N PRO A 54 1.71 -27.75 14.73
CA PRO A 54 0.35 -28.13 14.36
C PRO A 54 -0.38 -28.85 15.50
N GLY A 55 -1.69 -28.62 15.60
CA GLY A 55 -2.55 -29.19 16.63
C GLY A 55 -4.02 -28.80 16.44
N GLU A 56 -4.84 -28.98 17.47
CA GLU A 56 -6.29 -28.70 17.40
C GLU A 56 -6.60 -27.25 17.02
N GLU A 57 -5.82 -26.28 17.50
CA GLU A 57 -6.02 -24.87 17.17
C GLU A 57 -5.38 -24.43 15.84
N ARG A 58 -4.48 -25.26 15.27
CA ARG A 58 -3.65 -24.91 14.12
C ARG A 58 -3.45 -26.11 13.22
N ALA A 59 -4.15 -26.13 12.08
CA ALA A 59 -4.00 -27.18 11.09
C ALA A 59 -2.55 -27.26 10.57
N ASP A 60 -2.10 -28.49 10.24
CA ASP A 60 -0.86 -28.68 9.52
C ASP A 60 -1.07 -28.37 8.03
N LEU A 61 -0.51 -27.24 7.58
CA LEU A 61 -0.63 -26.75 6.21
C LEU A 61 0.75 -26.57 5.57
N ARG A 62 1.77 -27.23 6.13
CA ARG A 62 3.16 -27.14 5.66
C ARG A 62 3.36 -27.71 4.27
N ASP A 63 2.43 -28.52 3.78
CA ASP A 63 2.48 -29.12 2.44
C ASP A 63 1.98 -28.19 1.34
N LEU A 64 1.29 -27.09 1.68
CA LEU A 64 0.93 -26.08 0.69
C LEU A 64 2.20 -25.44 0.09
N GLU A 65 2.29 -25.40 -1.23
CA GLU A 65 3.40 -24.81 -1.98
C GLU A 65 3.25 -23.29 -2.08
N LEU A 66 3.18 -22.64 -0.91
CA LEU A 66 3.04 -21.20 -0.78
C LEU A 66 4.29 -20.47 -1.27
N LEU A 67 4.09 -19.33 -1.93
CA LEU A 67 5.12 -18.40 -2.37
C LEU A 67 4.76 -16.99 -1.90
N THR A 68 5.75 -16.17 -1.59
CA THR A 68 5.52 -14.71 -1.39
C THR A 68 5.95 -13.94 -2.63
N ILE A 69 5.31 -12.80 -2.88
CA ILE A 69 5.60 -11.90 -4.00
C ILE A 69 5.52 -10.47 -3.48
N ASP A 70 6.65 -9.78 -3.45
CA ASP A 70 6.82 -8.50 -2.75
C ASP A 70 7.86 -7.62 -3.48
N PRO A 71 8.00 -6.33 -3.13
CA PRO A 71 9.10 -5.51 -3.62
C PRO A 71 10.46 -6.13 -3.30
N ALA A 72 11.45 -5.89 -4.16
CA ALA A 72 12.80 -6.43 -3.99
C ALA A 72 13.39 -6.04 -2.63
N GLY A 73 13.96 -7.04 -1.92
CA GLY A 73 14.56 -6.84 -0.60
C GLY A 73 13.59 -6.83 0.58
N SER A 74 12.28 -6.94 0.35
CA SER A 74 11.27 -7.04 1.42
C SER A 74 11.55 -8.20 2.37
N MET A 75 11.38 -7.95 3.68
CA MET A 75 11.60 -8.94 4.74
C MET A 75 10.37 -9.10 5.65
N ASP A 76 9.47 -8.13 5.66
CA ASP A 76 8.18 -8.10 6.34
C ASP A 76 7.07 -8.68 5.46
N LEU A 77 7.19 -9.98 5.18
CA LEU A 77 6.32 -10.71 4.28
C LEU A 77 5.02 -11.11 5.00
N ASP A 78 3.99 -10.27 4.83
CA ASP A 78 2.67 -10.46 5.43
C ASP A 78 1.92 -11.66 4.85
N GLN A 79 2.12 -11.93 3.56
CA GLN A 79 1.20 -12.71 2.74
C GLN A 79 1.93 -13.72 1.85
N ALA A 80 1.35 -14.91 1.71
CA ALA A 80 1.82 -15.94 0.80
C ALA A 80 0.65 -16.58 0.05
N VAL A 81 0.85 -16.83 -1.24
CA VAL A 81 -0.18 -17.33 -2.16
C VAL A 81 0.18 -18.74 -2.65
N HIS A 82 -0.84 -19.58 -2.77
CA HIS A 82 -0.77 -20.86 -3.47
C HIS A 82 -2.04 -21.04 -4.29
N LEU A 83 -1.88 -21.24 -5.59
CA LEU A 83 -2.97 -21.38 -6.55
C LEU A 83 -2.81 -22.73 -7.27
N ARG A 84 -3.92 -23.43 -7.45
CA ARG A 84 -3.99 -24.64 -8.29
C ARG A 84 -5.32 -24.70 -9.03
N ARG A 85 -5.37 -25.44 -10.13
CA ARG A 85 -6.64 -25.69 -10.83
C ARG A 85 -7.57 -26.61 -10.01
N ARG A 86 -8.88 -26.40 -10.17
CA ARG A 86 -9.94 -27.27 -9.63
C ARG A 86 -11.07 -27.35 -10.66
N GLY A 87 -11.05 -28.38 -11.51
CA GLY A 87 -11.97 -28.46 -12.64
C GLY A 87 -11.67 -27.34 -13.64
N ASP A 88 -12.70 -26.58 -14.01
CA ASP A 88 -12.61 -25.36 -14.82
C ASP A 88 -12.24 -24.10 -14.00
N GLY A 89 -12.36 -24.16 -12.67
CA GLY A 89 -12.02 -23.07 -11.76
C GLY A 89 -10.69 -23.24 -11.02
N TYR A 90 -10.60 -22.60 -9.85
CA TYR A 90 -9.36 -22.49 -9.09
C TYR A 90 -9.57 -22.84 -7.61
N LEU A 91 -8.50 -23.30 -6.97
CA LEU A 91 -8.40 -23.33 -5.52
C LEU A 91 -7.26 -22.38 -5.11
N LEU A 92 -7.63 -21.31 -4.42
CA LEU A 92 -6.71 -20.29 -3.91
C LEU A 92 -6.55 -20.49 -2.41
N HIS A 93 -5.30 -20.62 -1.96
CA HIS A 93 -4.92 -20.51 -0.55
C HIS A 93 -4.13 -19.23 -0.38
N TYR A 94 -4.55 -18.40 0.57
CA TYR A 94 -3.89 -17.15 0.88
C TYR A 94 -3.58 -17.11 2.37
N ALA A 95 -2.30 -17.28 2.70
CA ALA A 95 -1.80 -17.31 4.05
C ALA A 95 -1.38 -15.90 4.47
N ILE A 96 -1.90 -15.44 5.60
CA ILE A 96 -1.59 -14.15 6.23
C ILE A 96 -0.91 -14.41 7.58
N ALA A 97 0.19 -13.72 7.87
CA ALA A 97 0.95 -13.87 9.10
C ALA A 97 0.07 -13.76 10.36
N ASP A 98 0.16 -14.71 11.29
CA ASP A 98 -0.61 -14.70 12.54
C ASP A 98 0.17 -14.02 13.68
N LEU A 99 -0.03 -12.71 13.82
CA LEU A 99 0.51 -11.91 14.93
C LEU A 99 -0.32 -11.97 16.22
N THR A 100 -1.52 -12.54 16.20
CA THR A 100 -2.37 -12.56 17.40
C THR A 100 -1.79 -13.44 18.50
N ALA A 101 -0.99 -14.43 18.13
CA ALA A 101 -0.24 -15.26 19.08
C ALA A 101 1.03 -14.57 19.62
N ALA A 102 1.50 -13.51 18.97
CA ALA A 102 2.73 -12.82 19.31
C ALA A 102 2.50 -11.70 20.32
N VAL A 103 1.47 -10.87 20.09
CA VAL A 103 1.22 -9.66 20.86
C VAL A 103 0.19 -9.94 21.97
N ALA A 104 0.63 -9.95 23.21
CA ALA A 104 -0.23 -10.13 24.38
C ALA A 104 -1.08 -8.86 24.61
N PRO A 105 -2.43 -8.95 24.68
CA PRO A 105 -3.27 -7.80 24.95
C PRO A 105 -2.92 -7.10 26.26
N GLY A 106 -2.84 -5.76 26.25
CA GLY A 106 -2.49 -4.96 27.43
C GLY A 106 -1.01 -4.97 27.82
N GLY A 107 -0.15 -5.71 27.11
CA GLY A 107 1.30 -5.72 27.31
C GLY A 107 2.00 -4.45 26.78
N ALA A 108 3.29 -4.32 27.07
CA ALA A 108 4.11 -3.20 26.60
C ALA A 108 4.22 -3.15 25.06
N LEU A 109 4.28 -4.30 24.39
CA LEU A 109 4.29 -4.39 22.94
C LEU A 109 2.92 -3.99 22.33
N ASP A 110 1.81 -4.39 22.97
CA ASP A 110 0.46 -3.98 22.54
C ASP A 110 0.31 -2.46 22.63
N ALA A 111 0.69 -1.87 23.76
CA ALA A 111 0.65 -0.42 23.95
C ALA A 111 1.48 0.34 22.90
N GLU A 112 2.70 -0.13 22.61
CA GLU A 112 3.57 0.52 21.62
C GLU A 112 3.04 0.35 20.19
N THR A 113 2.48 -0.81 19.82
CA THR A 113 1.87 -0.99 18.49
C THR A 113 0.62 -0.14 18.30
N ARG A 114 -0.20 0.04 19.33
CA ARG A 114 -1.33 1.01 19.32
C ARG A 114 -0.86 2.44 19.13
N ARG A 115 0.23 2.84 19.81
CA ARG A 115 0.83 4.17 19.64
C ARG A 115 1.35 4.42 18.23
N ARG A 116 1.86 3.39 17.55
CA ARG A 116 2.37 3.47 16.17
C ARG A 116 1.27 3.41 15.11
N GLY A 117 0.28 2.54 15.27
CA GLY A 117 -0.83 2.31 14.35
C GLY A 117 -0.44 1.60 13.04
N GLN A 118 0.67 1.99 12.41
CA GLN A 118 1.20 1.34 11.20
C GLN A 118 2.71 1.56 11.06
N THR A 119 3.33 0.80 10.14
CA THR A 119 4.70 1.08 9.69
C THR A 119 4.71 2.36 8.86
N LEU A 120 5.66 3.25 9.14
CA LEU A 120 5.89 4.46 8.35
C LEU A 120 7.11 4.23 7.45
N TYR A 121 6.96 4.46 6.16
CA TYR A 121 8.04 4.34 5.17
C TYR A 121 8.54 5.73 4.80
N ALA A 122 9.86 5.84 4.66
CA ALA A 122 10.56 7.02 4.18
C ALA A 122 11.63 6.57 3.16
N PRO A 123 12.12 7.47 2.28
CA PRO A 123 13.16 7.11 1.32
C PRO A 123 14.45 6.55 1.94
N ASP A 124 14.74 6.92 3.19
CA ASP A 124 15.95 6.52 3.93
C ASP A 124 15.71 5.38 4.95
N GLY A 125 14.54 4.74 4.92
CA GLY A 125 14.23 3.57 5.74
C GLY A 125 12.79 3.53 6.24
N SER A 126 12.53 2.75 7.30
CA SER A 126 11.18 2.66 7.87
C SER A 126 11.17 2.64 9.39
N VAL A 127 10.05 3.13 9.94
CA VAL A 127 9.70 3.05 11.35
C VAL A 127 8.65 1.94 11.48
N PRO A 128 9.05 0.71 11.85
CA PRO A 128 8.17 -0.44 11.78
C PRO A 128 7.11 -0.42 12.89
N LEU A 129 5.94 -1.01 12.62
CA LEU A 129 4.87 -1.22 13.60
C LEU A 129 5.32 -2.18 14.72
N HIS A 130 6.03 -3.26 14.36
CA HIS A 130 6.54 -4.27 15.27
C HIS A 130 8.07 -4.34 15.24
N PRO A 131 8.74 -4.71 16.36
CA PRO A 131 10.18 -4.96 16.37
C PRO A 131 10.61 -5.94 15.28
N ARG A 132 11.81 -5.75 14.70
CA ARG A 132 12.29 -6.53 13.55
C ARG A 132 12.39 -8.03 13.83
N VAL A 133 12.63 -8.42 15.09
CA VAL A 133 12.62 -9.83 15.52
C VAL A 133 11.28 -10.52 15.21
N LEU A 134 10.18 -9.77 15.19
CA LEU A 134 8.86 -10.24 14.76
C LEU A 134 8.62 -9.94 13.28
N SER A 135 8.61 -8.66 12.90
CA SER A 135 8.15 -8.21 11.57
C SER A 135 9.02 -8.70 10.43
N ALA A 136 10.34 -8.81 10.62
CA ALA A 136 11.28 -9.30 9.61
C ALA A 136 11.85 -10.69 9.97
N GLY A 137 11.18 -11.40 10.89
CA GLY A 137 11.69 -12.62 11.51
C GLY A 137 10.59 -13.62 11.82
N ALA A 138 10.27 -13.77 13.11
CA ALA A 138 9.45 -14.87 13.62
C ALA A 138 7.99 -14.87 13.13
N ALA A 139 7.44 -13.72 12.71
CA ALA A 139 6.09 -13.64 12.17
C ALA A 139 6.05 -13.55 10.62
N SER A 140 7.15 -13.09 10.00
CA SER A 140 7.26 -12.99 8.54
C SER A 140 7.23 -14.37 7.87
N LEU A 141 6.51 -14.49 6.76
CA LEU A 141 6.35 -15.71 5.95
C LEU A 141 7.59 -16.02 5.09
N LEU A 142 8.77 -15.93 5.70
CA LEU A 142 10.07 -16.19 5.08
C LEU A 142 10.17 -17.63 4.54
N PRO A 143 10.88 -17.83 3.42
CA PRO A 143 10.98 -19.13 2.77
C PRO A 143 11.71 -20.16 3.66
N GLY A 144 11.24 -21.40 3.59
CA GLY A 144 11.79 -22.56 4.31
C GLY A 144 11.45 -22.62 5.80
N GLN A 145 10.79 -21.60 6.35
CA GLN A 145 10.52 -21.51 7.79
C GLN A 145 9.06 -21.82 8.11
N GLU A 146 8.84 -22.54 9.20
CA GLU A 146 7.48 -22.82 9.71
C GLU A 146 6.93 -21.57 10.40
N ARG A 147 5.70 -21.20 10.04
CA ARG A 147 5.05 -19.97 10.51
C ARG A 147 3.59 -20.19 10.82
N ALA A 148 3.12 -19.58 11.90
CA ALA A 148 1.70 -19.46 12.18
C ALA A 148 1.05 -18.49 11.19
N ALA A 149 -0.07 -18.91 10.60
CA ALA A 149 -0.81 -18.10 9.64
C ALA A 149 -2.33 -18.30 9.78
N TYR A 150 -3.05 -17.27 9.37
CA TYR A 150 -4.44 -17.32 8.95
C TYR A 150 -4.48 -17.71 7.48
N VAL A 151 -5.05 -18.86 7.13
CA VAL A 151 -5.13 -19.33 5.75
C VAL A 151 -6.57 -19.23 5.27
N TRP A 152 -6.79 -18.25 4.41
CA TRP A 152 -8.02 -18.11 3.64
C TRP A 152 -7.99 -19.11 2.48
N ARG A 153 -9.08 -19.85 2.31
CA ARG A 153 -9.26 -20.82 1.22
C ARG A 153 -10.46 -20.45 0.41
N PHE A 154 -10.24 -20.24 -0.89
CA PHE A 154 -11.29 -19.89 -1.83
C PHE A 154 -11.42 -20.98 -2.89
N ALA A 155 -12.63 -21.53 -3.04
CA ALA A 155 -13.00 -22.22 -4.26
C ALA A 155 -13.53 -21.18 -5.23
N LEU A 156 -12.89 -21.04 -6.39
CA LEU A 156 -13.28 -20.08 -7.42
C LEU A 156 -13.84 -20.81 -8.64
N ASP A 157 -14.85 -20.23 -9.29
CA ASP A 157 -15.35 -20.69 -10.59
C ASP A 157 -14.37 -20.33 -11.74
N ALA A 158 -14.72 -20.70 -12.97
CA ALA A 158 -13.93 -20.43 -14.17
C ALA A 158 -13.74 -18.93 -14.46
N GLU A 159 -14.64 -18.07 -13.96
CA GLU A 159 -14.55 -16.62 -14.06
C GLU A 159 -13.90 -15.97 -12.83
N GLY A 160 -13.38 -16.77 -11.90
CA GLY A 160 -12.69 -16.30 -10.70
C GLY A 160 -13.62 -15.79 -9.59
N ARG A 161 -14.93 -16.04 -9.62
CA ARG A 161 -15.86 -15.71 -8.53
C ARG A 161 -15.72 -16.70 -7.38
N ALA A 162 -15.81 -16.22 -6.15
CA ALA A 162 -15.78 -17.09 -4.98
C ALA A 162 -17.09 -17.88 -4.86
N LEU A 163 -16.97 -19.21 -4.90
CA LEU A 163 -18.06 -20.16 -4.64
C LEU A 163 -18.15 -20.51 -3.14
N SER A 164 -16.99 -20.53 -2.47
CA SER A 164 -16.91 -20.73 -1.02
C SER A 164 -15.65 -20.08 -0.47
N THR A 165 -15.76 -19.58 0.76
CA THR A 165 -14.64 -19.04 1.53
C THR A 165 -14.56 -19.77 2.86
N GLU A 166 -13.38 -20.26 3.20
CA GLU A 166 -13.06 -20.80 4.52
C GLU A 166 -11.87 -20.04 5.10
N LEU A 167 -11.85 -19.90 6.42
CA LEU A 167 -10.71 -19.36 7.16
C LEU A 167 -10.30 -20.35 8.24
N VAL A 168 -9.03 -20.78 8.18
CA VAL A 168 -8.45 -21.67 9.19
C VAL A 168 -7.16 -21.08 9.73
N ARG A 169 -6.85 -21.33 11.00
CA ARG A 169 -5.51 -21.09 11.54
C ARG A 169 -4.65 -22.31 11.27
N GLY A 170 -3.40 -22.11 10.88
CA GLY A 170 -2.49 -23.22 10.60
C GLY A 170 -1.02 -22.88 10.75
N ILE A 171 -0.19 -23.91 10.68
CA ILE A 171 1.25 -23.80 10.49
C ILE A 171 1.54 -24.02 9.01
N VAL A 172 2.18 -23.05 8.38
CA VAL A 172 2.56 -23.07 6.97
C VAL A 172 4.07 -23.02 6.81
N ARG A 173 4.56 -23.29 5.60
CA ARG A 173 5.96 -23.13 5.22
C ARG A 173 6.03 -22.55 3.83
N SER A 174 6.40 -21.27 3.70
CA SER A 174 6.64 -20.66 2.38
C SER A 174 7.81 -21.37 1.69
N ARG A 175 7.72 -21.60 0.38
CA ARG A 175 8.73 -22.31 -0.41
C ARG A 175 9.77 -21.36 -0.97
N ALA A 176 9.35 -20.20 -1.46
CA ALA A 176 10.23 -19.20 -2.02
C ALA A 176 9.66 -17.80 -1.81
N ARG A 177 10.57 -16.83 -1.80
CA ARG A 177 10.28 -15.40 -1.86
C ARG A 177 10.64 -14.91 -3.25
N TRP A 178 9.70 -14.28 -3.94
CA TRP A 178 9.89 -13.69 -5.25
C TRP A 178 9.84 -12.17 -5.15
N ALA A 179 10.74 -11.49 -5.85
CA ALA A 179 10.54 -10.09 -6.17
C ALA A 179 9.54 -9.96 -7.34
N TYR A 180 8.79 -8.85 -7.40
CA TYR A 180 7.79 -8.65 -8.46
C TYR A 180 8.38 -8.69 -9.88
N ASP A 181 9.56 -8.13 -10.08
CA ASP A 181 10.29 -8.15 -11.35
C ASP A 181 10.72 -9.57 -11.74
N GLU A 182 11.21 -10.36 -10.78
CA GLU A 182 11.55 -11.77 -10.99
C GLU A 182 10.31 -12.61 -11.35
N ALA A 183 9.19 -12.38 -10.64
CA ALA A 183 7.93 -13.08 -10.89
C ALA A 183 7.37 -12.75 -12.28
N GLN A 184 7.33 -11.47 -12.65
CA GLN A 184 6.88 -11.03 -13.97
C GLN A 184 7.76 -11.63 -15.08
N ALA A 185 9.09 -11.55 -14.94
CA ALA A 185 10.01 -12.10 -15.92
C ALA A 185 9.86 -13.62 -16.10
N ALA A 186 9.55 -14.35 -15.03
CA ALA A 186 9.30 -15.79 -15.11
C ALA A 186 7.98 -16.12 -15.81
N ILE A 187 6.93 -15.32 -15.57
CA ILE A 187 5.63 -15.45 -16.23
C ILE A 187 5.78 -15.19 -17.73
N ASP A 188 6.46 -14.10 -18.10
CA ASP A 188 6.67 -13.71 -19.51
C ASP A 188 7.47 -14.77 -20.29
N ARG A 189 8.43 -15.43 -19.62
CA ARG A 189 9.24 -16.52 -20.19
C ARG A 189 8.55 -17.89 -20.14
N GLN A 190 7.33 -17.96 -19.63
CA GLN A 190 6.56 -19.21 -19.48
C GLN A 190 7.33 -20.30 -18.68
N ASN A 191 8.10 -19.88 -17.69
CA ASN A 191 8.86 -20.79 -16.81
C ASN A 191 8.59 -20.55 -15.32
N ALA A 192 7.53 -19.79 -15.01
CA ALA A 192 7.08 -19.55 -13.65
C ALA A 192 6.49 -20.81 -13.00
N PRO A 193 6.59 -20.97 -11.67
CA PRO A 193 5.83 -21.98 -10.92
C PRO A 193 4.32 -21.88 -11.19
N GLU A 194 3.60 -23.00 -11.02
CA GLU A 194 2.16 -23.10 -11.29
C GLU A 194 1.36 -21.95 -10.65
N THR A 195 1.62 -21.65 -9.38
CA THR A 195 0.94 -20.55 -8.66
C THR A 195 1.06 -19.20 -9.38
N LEU A 196 2.24 -18.85 -9.90
CA LEU A 196 2.48 -17.57 -10.58
C LEU A 196 1.86 -17.56 -11.99
N ALA A 197 1.95 -18.68 -12.71
CA ALA A 197 1.28 -18.83 -14.00
C ALA A 197 -0.25 -18.69 -13.85
N LEU A 198 -0.84 -19.36 -12.85
CA LEU A 198 -2.27 -19.24 -12.56
C LEU A 198 -2.67 -17.85 -12.04
N LEU A 199 -1.77 -17.14 -11.36
CA LEU A 199 -2.03 -15.76 -10.95
C LEU A 199 -2.18 -14.85 -12.18
N ALA A 200 -1.38 -15.08 -13.23
CA ALA A 200 -1.51 -14.37 -14.51
C ALA A 200 -2.81 -14.66 -15.27
N GLU A 201 -3.40 -15.84 -15.06
CA GLU A 201 -4.72 -16.19 -15.59
C GLU A 201 -5.86 -15.59 -14.75
N LEU A 202 -5.77 -15.73 -13.43
CA LEU A 202 -6.82 -15.32 -12.49
C LEU A 202 -6.91 -13.79 -12.36
N GLY A 203 -5.78 -13.09 -12.38
CA GLY A 203 -5.71 -11.64 -12.20
C GLY A 203 -6.64 -10.87 -13.15
N PRO A 204 -6.57 -11.08 -14.48
CA PRO A 204 -7.49 -10.48 -15.44
C PRO A 204 -8.97 -10.78 -15.17
N LEU A 205 -9.31 -12.01 -14.79
CA LEU A 205 -10.68 -12.39 -14.45
C LEU A 205 -11.19 -11.59 -13.23
N ARG A 206 -10.36 -11.45 -12.20
CA ARG A 206 -10.67 -10.67 -11.01
C ARG A 206 -10.82 -9.16 -11.31
N LYS A 207 -9.97 -8.61 -12.19
CA LYS A 207 -10.10 -7.23 -12.69
C LYS A 207 -11.41 -7.02 -13.45
N ALA A 208 -11.85 -8.01 -14.25
CA ALA A 208 -13.16 -7.94 -14.91
C ALA A 208 -14.31 -7.95 -13.91
N LEU A 209 -14.22 -8.76 -12.84
CA LEU A 209 -15.20 -8.73 -11.74
C LEU A 209 -15.17 -7.44 -10.93
N GLU A 210 -14.04 -6.74 -10.88
CA GLU A 210 -13.94 -5.39 -10.29
C GLU A 210 -14.65 -4.35 -11.12
N ALA A 211 -14.39 -4.34 -12.43
CA ALA A 211 -15.10 -3.47 -13.34
C ALA A 211 -16.62 -3.71 -13.28
N ALA A 212 -17.05 -4.98 -13.26
CA ALA A 212 -18.47 -5.34 -13.23
C ALA A 212 -19.21 -4.87 -11.96
N ARG A 213 -18.50 -4.68 -10.84
CA ARG A 213 -19.06 -4.14 -9.58
C ARG A 213 -18.87 -2.62 -9.43
N GLY A 214 -18.35 -1.94 -10.45
CA GLY A 214 -18.09 -0.49 -10.41
C GLY A 214 -16.84 -0.09 -9.63
N GLY A 215 -15.92 -1.04 -9.38
CA GLY A 215 -14.63 -0.74 -8.78
C GLY A 215 -13.69 -0.01 -9.75
N ALA A 216 -12.95 0.95 -9.23
CA ALA A 216 -12.02 1.81 -9.94
C ALA A 216 -10.68 1.90 -9.19
N SER A 217 -10.06 0.75 -8.93
CA SER A 217 -8.67 0.70 -8.45
C SER A 217 -7.77 1.45 -9.44
N LEU A 218 -7.10 2.49 -8.94
CA LEU A 218 -6.29 3.37 -9.76
C LEU A 218 -4.97 2.66 -10.11
N GLY A 219 -4.82 2.24 -11.36
CA GLY A 219 -3.52 1.83 -11.93
C GLY A 219 -2.66 3.05 -12.27
N ALA A 220 -2.63 4.05 -11.37
CA ALA A 220 -1.88 5.27 -11.61
C ALA A 220 -0.38 4.97 -11.55
N PRO A 221 0.43 5.57 -12.43
CA PRO A 221 1.88 5.49 -12.30
C PRO A 221 2.32 5.98 -10.92
N GLU A 222 3.19 5.21 -10.28
CA GLU A 222 3.72 5.52 -8.95
C GLU A 222 4.96 6.41 -9.09
N GLU A 223 5.12 7.35 -8.17
CA GLU A 223 6.33 8.15 -8.02
C GLU A 223 7.25 7.46 -7.01
N GLU A 224 8.37 6.93 -7.49
CA GLU A 224 9.32 6.21 -6.64
C GLU A 224 10.57 7.04 -6.43
N VAL A 225 10.92 7.29 -5.16
CA VAL A 225 12.21 7.84 -4.80
C VAL A 225 13.25 6.73 -4.92
N THR A 226 14.15 6.87 -5.88
CA THR A 226 15.24 5.92 -6.13
C THR A 226 16.55 6.44 -5.55
N VAL A 227 17.41 5.51 -5.13
CA VAL A 227 18.77 5.81 -4.70
C VAL A 227 19.73 5.11 -5.66
N GLY A 228 20.41 5.91 -6.49
CA GLY A 228 21.39 5.44 -7.47
C GLY A 228 22.80 5.94 -7.19
N PRO A 229 23.78 5.57 -8.05
CA PRO A 229 25.16 6.06 -7.94
C PRO A 229 25.28 7.60 -8.02
N GLN A 230 24.28 8.26 -8.60
CA GLN A 230 24.19 9.73 -8.73
C GLN A 230 23.41 10.38 -7.57
N GLY A 231 22.96 9.62 -6.58
CA GLY A 231 22.17 10.09 -5.45
C GLY A 231 20.70 9.73 -5.55
N TYR A 232 19.86 10.57 -4.94
CA TYR A 232 18.41 10.42 -4.97
C TYR A 232 17.84 10.89 -6.31
N GLY A 233 16.83 10.20 -6.81
CA GLY A 233 16.05 10.56 -7.98
C GLY A 233 14.57 10.27 -7.74
N ILE A 234 13.68 10.87 -8.53
CA ILE A 234 12.27 10.47 -8.59
C ILE A 234 12.05 9.92 -9.99
N VAL A 235 11.54 8.69 -10.07
CA VAL A 235 11.14 8.07 -11.32
C VAL A 235 9.67 7.72 -11.25
N ARG A 236 9.00 7.84 -12.40
CA ARG A 236 7.65 7.33 -12.56
C ARG A 236 7.71 5.88 -12.99
N ARG A 237 7.11 4.99 -12.21
CA ARG A 237 7.02 3.56 -12.49
C ARG A 237 5.59 3.19 -12.79
N VAL A 238 5.37 2.46 -13.89
CA VAL A 238 4.11 1.76 -14.11
C VAL A 238 4.20 0.42 -13.37
N PRO A 239 3.28 0.12 -12.44
CA PRO A 239 3.28 -1.17 -11.75
C PRO A 239 3.26 -2.33 -12.74
N LEU A 240 3.96 -3.42 -12.42
CA LEU A 240 3.95 -4.62 -13.26
C LEU A 240 2.58 -5.29 -13.18
N PRO A 241 2.10 -5.96 -14.25
CA PRO A 241 0.83 -6.68 -14.22
C PRO A 241 0.69 -7.65 -13.03
N VAL A 242 1.76 -8.33 -12.63
CA VAL A 242 1.76 -9.24 -11.48
C VAL A 242 1.46 -8.54 -10.13
N GLU A 243 1.80 -7.26 -9.99
CA GLU A 243 1.49 -6.46 -8.80
C GLU A 243 -0.02 -6.26 -8.68
N ASP A 244 -0.66 -5.85 -9.78
CA ASP A 244 -2.11 -5.72 -9.88
C ASP A 244 -2.82 -7.06 -9.61
N TRP A 245 -2.32 -8.15 -10.20
CA TRP A 245 -2.93 -9.47 -10.02
C TRP A 245 -2.84 -9.95 -8.57
N ASN A 246 -1.69 -9.74 -7.92
CA ASN A 246 -1.52 -10.04 -6.51
C ASN A 246 -2.46 -9.17 -5.64
N ALA A 247 -2.60 -7.88 -5.97
CA ALA A 247 -3.53 -6.98 -5.28
C ALA A 247 -4.98 -7.48 -5.35
N GLN A 248 -5.43 -8.04 -6.48
CA GLN A 248 -6.78 -8.61 -6.60
C GLN A 248 -7.03 -9.81 -5.66
N VAL A 249 -6.00 -10.58 -5.32
CA VAL A 249 -6.09 -11.65 -4.31
C VAL A 249 -6.26 -11.06 -2.91
N SER A 250 -5.52 -9.99 -2.60
CA SER A 250 -5.71 -9.25 -1.35
C SER A 250 -7.11 -8.62 -1.26
N LEU A 251 -7.61 -8.03 -2.36
CA LEU A 251 -8.95 -7.44 -2.42
C LEU A 251 -10.05 -8.48 -2.21
N LEU A 252 -9.95 -9.64 -2.86
CA LEU A 252 -10.87 -10.78 -2.61
C LEU A 252 -10.90 -11.14 -1.12
N THR A 253 -9.73 -11.23 -0.49
CA THR A 253 -9.61 -11.59 0.92
C THR A 253 -10.22 -10.53 1.84
N GLY A 254 -9.97 -9.24 1.57
CA GLY A 254 -10.55 -8.16 2.37
C GLY A 254 -12.07 -8.01 2.20
N MET A 255 -12.63 -8.32 1.02
CA MET A 255 -14.08 -8.40 0.82
C MET A 255 -14.69 -9.55 1.62
N ALA A 256 -14.09 -10.74 1.56
CA ALA A 256 -14.57 -11.88 2.33
C ALA A 256 -14.48 -11.66 3.86
N ALA A 257 -13.43 -10.97 4.33
CA ALA A 257 -13.32 -10.56 5.72
C ALA A 257 -14.41 -9.57 6.15
N ALA A 258 -14.81 -8.64 5.27
CA ALA A 258 -15.91 -7.73 5.53
C ALA A 258 -17.25 -8.47 5.58
N GLU A 259 -17.52 -9.36 4.62
CA GLU A 259 -18.73 -10.19 4.59
C GLU A 259 -18.89 -11.01 5.87
N LEU A 260 -17.82 -11.64 6.34
CA LEU A 260 -17.83 -12.44 7.56
C LEU A 260 -18.13 -11.59 8.81
N GLN A 261 -17.52 -10.41 8.91
CA GLN A 261 -17.76 -9.47 10.02
C GLN A 261 -19.18 -8.90 10.00
N LEU A 262 -19.69 -8.53 8.83
CA LEU A 262 -21.06 -8.05 8.65
C LEU A 262 -22.09 -9.12 9.04
N ALA A 263 -21.89 -10.36 8.60
CA ALA A 263 -22.75 -11.48 8.97
C ALA A 263 -22.72 -11.77 10.49
N ALA A 264 -21.58 -11.58 11.14
CA ALA A 264 -21.42 -11.73 12.58
C ALA A 264 -21.96 -10.56 13.41
N GLY A 265 -22.28 -9.42 12.78
CA GLY A 265 -22.70 -8.20 13.48
C GLY A 265 -21.58 -7.55 14.30
N ILE A 266 -20.31 -7.84 14.04
CA ILE A 266 -19.17 -7.23 14.73
C ILE A 266 -17.95 -7.16 13.82
N GLY A 267 -17.30 -6.00 13.77
CA GLY A 267 -16.10 -5.85 12.96
C GLY A 267 -15.56 -4.44 12.80
N LEU A 268 -14.53 -4.34 11.97
CA LEU A 268 -13.88 -3.11 11.56
C LEU A 268 -13.82 -3.06 10.03
N LEU A 269 -14.63 -2.17 9.42
CA LEU A 269 -14.66 -1.98 7.98
C LEU A 269 -13.77 -0.81 7.57
N ARG A 270 -13.22 -0.88 6.35
CA ARG A 270 -12.55 0.22 5.66
C ARG A 270 -13.55 0.81 4.67
N THR A 271 -14.28 1.84 5.08
CA THR A 271 -15.34 2.46 4.28
C THR A 271 -14.80 3.63 3.48
N MET A 272 -15.48 3.97 2.39
CA MET A 272 -15.23 5.19 1.63
C MET A 272 -16.49 5.57 0.86
N PRO A 273 -17.05 6.77 1.08
CA PRO A 273 -18.25 7.19 0.39
C PRO A 273 -18.01 7.35 -1.12
N PRO A 274 -19.07 7.28 -1.95
CA PRO A 274 -18.97 7.62 -3.36
C PRO A 274 -18.57 9.10 -3.54
N ALA A 275 -17.98 9.42 -4.69
CA ALA A 275 -17.69 10.81 -5.03
C ALA A 275 -18.99 11.58 -5.31
N GLU A 276 -19.08 12.82 -4.82
CA GLU A 276 -20.24 13.68 -5.04
C GLU A 276 -20.41 14.01 -6.53
N PRO A 277 -21.65 14.08 -7.05
CA PRO A 277 -21.92 14.35 -8.47
C PRO A 277 -21.24 15.62 -9.01
N GLU A 278 -21.19 16.70 -8.23
CA GLU A 278 -20.54 17.96 -8.62
C GLU A 278 -19.04 17.80 -8.75
N THR A 279 -18.43 16.96 -7.89
CA THR A 279 -16.99 16.68 -7.94
C THR A 279 -16.65 15.85 -9.18
N LEU A 280 -17.49 14.86 -9.52
CA LEU A 280 -17.36 14.08 -10.75
C LEU A 280 -17.54 14.94 -12.01
N ALA A 281 -18.49 15.88 -12.01
CA ALA A 281 -18.72 16.80 -13.12
C ALA A 281 -17.52 17.74 -13.33
N ALA A 282 -16.95 18.28 -12.24
CA ALA A 282 -15.74 19.11 -12.30
C ALA A 282 -14.53 18.33 -12.85
N PHE A 283 -14.36 17.08 -12.40
CA PHE A 283 -13.31 16.20 -12.93
C PHE A 283 -13.49 15.89 -14.42
N ARG A 284 -14.72 15.59 -14.87
CA ARG A 284 -15.02 15.37 -16.28
C ARG A 284 -14.66 16.60 -17.13
N ALA A 285 -14.97 17.80 -16.65
CA ALA A 285 -14.60 19.05 -17.33
C ALA A 285 -13.07 19.24 -17.37
N GLN A 286 -12.36 18.91 -16.29
CA GLN A 286 -10.89 18.95 -16.25
C GLN A 286 -10.26 17.95 -17.24
N ALA A 287 -10.75 16.72 -17.27
CA ALA A 287 -10.33 15.69 -18.22
C ALA A 287 -10.47 16.15 -19.68
N ALA A 288 -11.61 16.75 -20.03
CA ALA A 288 -11.84 17.32 -21.36
C ALA A 288 -10.84 18.44 -21.69
N ARG A 289 -10.52 19.33 -20.74
CA ARG A 289 -9.51 20.39 -20.93
C ARG A 289 -8.10 19.84 -21.11
N LEU A 290 -7.80 18.71 -20.46
CA LEU A 290 -6.53 17.99 -20.58
C LEU A 290 -6.43 17.17 -21.88
N GLY A 291 -7.44 17.22 -22.75
CA GLY A 291 -7.42 16.55 -24.06
C GLY A 291 -7.85 15.09 -24.05
N HIS A 292 -8.28 14.57 -22.90
CA HIS A 292 -8.81 13.21 -22.73
C HIS A 292 -10.25 13.29 -22.19
N PRO A 293 -11.24 13.63 -23.03
CA PRO A 293 -12.62 13.76 -22.55
C PRO A 293 -13.14 12.41 -22.06
N TRP A 294 -13.68 12.37 -20.84
CA TRP A 294 -14.42 11.23 -20.33
C TRP A 294 -15.85 11.26 -20.90
N PRO A 295 -16.27 10.28 -21.73
CA PRO A 295 -17.64 10.22 -22.26
C PRO A 295 -18.64 9.82 -21.17
N GLU A 296 -19.89 10.31 -21.24
CA GLU A 296 -20.93 9.95 -20.26
C GLU A 296 -21.31 8.46 -20.30
N SER A 297 -21.10 7.80 -21.44
CA SER A 297 -21.40 6.38 -21.64
C SER A 297 -20.36 5.43 -21.07
N VAL A 298 -19.18 5.94 -20.67
CA VAL A 298 -18.06 5.12 -20.18
C VAL A 298 -18.04 5.19 -18.65
N ASP A 299 -17.94 4.06 -17.98
CA ASP A 299 -17.83 4.02 -16.53
C ASP A 299 -16.54 4.73 -16.06
N TYR A 300 -16.56 5.32 -14.87
CA TYR A 300 -15.40 6.03 -14.33
C TYR A 300 -14.16 5.12 -14.25
N GLY A 301 -14.30 3.90 -13.75
CA GLY A 301 -13.18 2.97 -13.62
C GLY A 301 -12.69 2.45 -14.97
N GLU A 302 -13.56 2.37 -15.98
CA GLU A 302 -13.18 2.05 -17.36
C GLU A 302 -12.38 3.19 -17.99
N TYR A 303 -12.87 4.41 -17.89
CA TYR A 303 -12.20 5.60 -18.41
C TYR A 303 -10.76 5.71 -17.91
N LEU A 304 -10.53 5.52 -16.61
CA LEU A 304 -9.18 5.61 -16.04
C LEU A 304 -8.23 4.51 -16.53
N ARG A 305 -8.74 3.30 -16.81
CA ARG A 305 -7.94 2.17 -17.30
C ARG A 305 -7.49 2.36 -18.75
N GLU A 306 -8.21 3.16 -19.53
CA GLU A 306 -7.91 3.43 -20.94
C GLU A 306 -6.98 4.64 -21.14
N LEU A 307 -6.68 5.39 -20.08
CA LEU A 307 -5.81 6.56 -20.17
C LEU A 307 -4.36 6.16 -20.54
N PRO A 308 -3.74 6.85 -21.52
CA PRO A 308 -2.38 6.53 -21.94
C PRO A 308 -1.37 6.95 -20.85
N HIS A 309 -0.79 5.97 -20.15
CA HIS A 309 0.12 6.22 -19.02
C HIS A 309 1.38 7.02 -19.37
N GLU A 310 1.79 7.03 -20.63
CA GLU A 310 2.95 7.78 -21.13
C GLU A 310 2.65 9.26 -21.40
N ASP A 311 1.37 9.66 -21.49
CA ASP A 311 0.99 11.06 -21.70
C ASP A 311 0.99 11.82 -20.36
N PRO A 312 1.80 12.89 -20.20
CA PRO A 312 1.80 13.71 -19.00
C PRO A 312 0.42 14.28 -18.64
N ARG A 313 -0.44 14.57 -19.63
CA ARG A 313 -1.80 15.08 -19.40
C ARG A 313 -2.71 14.00 -18.84
N ALA A 314 -2.59 12.76 -19.31
CA ALA A 314 -3.31 11.61 -18.76
C ALA A 314 -2.87 11.32 -17.31
N ALA A 315 -1.59 11.47 -17.01
CA ALA A 315 -1.11 11.34 -15.65
C ALA A 315 -1.65 12.41 -14.70
N ALA A 316 -1.79 13.66 -15.16
CA ALA A 316 -2.46 14.72 -14.39
C ALA A 316 -3.93 14.37 -14.09
N ILE A 317 -4.61 13.69 -15.02
CA ILE A 317 -5.97 13.17 -14.81
C ILE A 317 -5.96 12.06 -13.75
N LEU A 318 -5.05 11.10 -13.82
CA LEU A 318 -4.93 10.03 -12.84
C LEU A 318 -4.63 10.56 -11.43
N GLN A 319 -3.83 11.62 -11.33
CA GLN A 319 -3.57 12.31 -10.06
C GLN A 319 -4.82 13.03 -9.54
N ALA A 320 -5.58 13.70 -10.41
CA ALA A 320 -6.85 14.32 -10.03
C ALA A 320 -7.90 13.27 -9.62
N ALA A 321 -7.88 12.09 -10.26
CA ALA A 321 -8.73 10.96 -9.92
C ALA A 321 -8.46 10.43 -8.51
N ALA A 322 -7.20 10.42 -8.06
CA ALA A 322 -6.86 10.08 -6.67
C ALA A 322 -7.48 11.04 -5.65
N ALA A 323 -7.77 12.29 -6.04
CA ALA A 323 -8.43 13.27 -5.18
C ALA A 323 -9.97 13.20 -5.20
N LEU A 324 -10.57 12.40 -6.09
CA LEU A 324 -12.03 12.25 -6.20
C LEU A 324 -12.61 11.47 -5.01
N TYR A 325 -11.99 10.34 -4.67
CA TYR A 325 -12.45 9.50 -3.57
C TYR A 325 -11.82 9.93 -2.25
N ARG A 326 -12.50 10.85 -1.57
CA ARG A 326 -12.10 11.31 -0.24
C ARG A 326 -12.89 10.59 0.85
N GLY A 327 -12.39 10.68 2.07
CA GLY A 327 -13.11 10.16 3.25
C GLY A 327 -12.90 8.67 3.52
N ALA A 328 -11.90 8.02 2.93
CA ALA A 328 -11.55 6.64 3.27
C ALA A 328 -11.22 6.50 4.76
N GLY A 329 -12.08 5.82 5.51
CA GLY A 329 -12.07 5.75 6.96
C GLY A 329 -12.06 4.32 7.49
N TYR A 330 -11.98 4.18 8.80
CA TYR A 330 -12.30 2.93 9.47
C TYR A 330 -13.56 3.12 10.28
N GLU A 331 -14.48 2.16 10.21
CA GLU A 331 -15.72 2.17 10.98
C GLU A 331 -15.83 0.86 11.76
N ALA A 332 -15.82 1.01 13.08
CA ALA A 332 -15.99 -0.08 14.04
C ALA A 332 -17.47 -0.26 14.36
N PHE A 333 -17.92 -1.50 14.48
CA PHE A 333 -19.29 -1.82 14.89
C PHE A 333 -19.34 -3.09 15.75
N ASP A 334 -20.27 -3.12 16.69
CA ASP A 334 -20.69 -4.29 17.48
C ASP A 334 -22.21 -4.17 17.69
N GLY A 335 -22.97 -4.99 16.97
CA GLY A 335 -24.41 -4.82 16.73
C GLY A 335 -24.70 -4.24 15.34
N THR A 336 -25.15 -3.00 15.28
CA THR A 336 -25.61 -2.38 14.03
C THR A 336 -24.43 -2.03 13.12
N PRO A 337 -24.39 -2.52 11.86
CA PRO A 337 -23.32 -2.19 10.92
C PRO A 337 -23.40 -0.71 10.46
N PRO A 338 -22.31 -0.18 9.87
CA PRO A 338 -22.31 1.15 9.27
C PRO A 338 -23.41 1.33 8.22
N GLU A 339 -23.98 2.53 8.13
CA GLU A 339 -25.00 2.87 7.10
C GLU A 339 -24.43 2.74 5.68
N GLN A 340 -23.15 3.07 5.51
CA GLN A 340 -22.42 2.95 4.23
C GLN A 340 -21.21 2.02 4.40
N PRO A 341 -21.42 0.68 4.37
CA PRO A 341 -20.35 -0.29 4.61
C PRO A 341 -19.38 -0.44 3.43
N VAL A 342 -19.66 0.21 2.30
CA VAL A 342 -18.94 0.05 1.03
C VAL A 342 -17.69 0.92 0.99
N GLN A 343 -16.65 0.40 0.35
CA GLN A 343 -15.49 1.17 -0.10
C GLN A 343 -15.70 1.48 -1.59
N ALA A 344 -15.94 2.75 -1.92
CA ALA A 344 -16.40 3.14 -3.26
C ALA A 344 -15.43 2.80 -4.41
N ALA A 345 -14.11 2.84 -4.19
CA ALA A 345 -13.15 2.50 -5.24
C ALA A 345 -13.03 0.98 -5.49
N ILE A 346 -13.44 0.14 -4.54
CA ILE A 346 -13.47 -1.32 -4.65
C ILE A 346 -14.86 -1.77 -5.13
N GLY A 347 -15.90 -0.98 -4.85
CA GLY A 347 -17.28 -1.30 -5.21
C GLY A 347 -17.92 -2.38 -4.32
N ALA A 348 -17.40 -2.59 -3.11
CA ALA A 348 -17.90 -3.62 -2.19
C ALA A 348 -17.62 -3.26 -0.71
N PRO A 349 -18.30 -3.90 0.26
CA PRO A 349 -17.84 -3.91 1.64
C PRO A 349 -16.43 -4.47 1.74
N TYR A 350 -15.58 -3.81 2.55
CA TYR A 350 -14.16 -4.13 2.57
C TYR A 350 -13.56 -3.98 3.96
N ALA A 351 -12.64 -4.88 4.31
CA ALA A 351 -11.86 -4.83 5.53
C ALA A 351 -10.38 -5.09 5.22
N HIS A 352 -9.51 -4.41 5.95
CA HIS A 352 -8.08 -4.66 5.87
C HIS A 352 -7.71 -5.91 6.67
N ALA A 353 -7.26 -6.97 5.97
CA ALA A 353 -7.03 -8.29 6.55
C ALA A 353 -5.75 -8.98 6.06
N THR A 354 -4.88 -8.28 5.34
CA THR A 354 -3.78 -8.90 4.57
C THR A 354 -2.40 -8.32 4.88
N ALA A 355 -2.29 -7.38 5.82
CA ALA A 355 -1.04 -6.69 6.13
C ALA A 355 -0.77 -6.50 7.65
N PRO A 356 -0.95 -7.53 8.51
CA PRO A 356 -0.87 -7.37 9.96
C PRO A 356 0.52 -7.00 10.50
N LEU A 357 1.62 -7.29 9.79
CA LEU A 357 2.97 -6.92 10.21
C LEU A 357 3.18 -5.40 10.18
N ARG A 358 2.46 -4.70 9.29
CA ARG A 358 2.60 -3.25 9.05
C ARG A 358 1.36 -2.42 9.35
N ARG A 359 0.21 -3.03 9.68
CA ARG A 359 -1.04 -2.31 9.94
C ARG A 359 -1.79 -2.92 11.12
N LEU A 360 -2.06 -2.09 12.13
CA LEU A 360 -2.65 -2.53 13.41
C LEU A 360 -4.07 -3.11 13.24
N ALA A 361 -4.89 -2.48 12.40
CA ALA A 361 -6.28 -2.86 12.17
C ALA A 361 -6.46 -4.34 11.79
N ASP A 362 -5.57 -4.88 10.96
CA ASP A 362 -5.63 -6.25 10.47
C ASP A 362 -5.59 -7.27 11.61
N ARG A 363 -4.92 -6.96 12.73
CA ARG A 363 -4.89 -7.83 13.91
C ARG A 363 -6.29 -8.03 14.50
N TRP A 364 -7.11 -6.99 14.57
CA TRP A 364 -8.50 -7.09 15.05
C TRP A 364 -9.36 -7.82 14.03
N VAL A 365 -9.27 -7.43 12.76
CA VAL A 365 -10.03 -8.06 11.67
C VAL A 365 -9.76 -9.57 11.61
N LEU A 366 -8.49 -9.98 11.64
CA LEU A 366 -8.12 -11.41 11.61
C LEU A 366 -8.55 -12.16 12.87
N ALA A 367 -8.45 -11.55 14.06
CA ALA A 367 -8.91 -12.16 15.30
C ALA A 367 -10.43 -12.40 15.30
N ILE A 368 -11.21 -11.41 14.86
CA ILE A 368 -12.67 -11.48 14.74
C ILE A 368 -13.04 -12.55 13.71
N CYS A 369 -12.51 -12.45 12.49
CA CYS A 369 -12.78 -13.39 11.41
C CYS A 369 -12.47 -14.83 11.82
N ALA A 370 -11.34 -15.08 12.47
CA ALA A 370 -10.96 -16.44 12.87
C ALA A 370 -11.81 -17.00 14.02
N ALA A 371 -12.33 -16.15 14.91
CA ALA A 371 -13.29 -16.58 15.93
C ALA A 371 -14.63 -16.96 15.29
N VAL A 372 -15.17 -16.08 14.44
CA VAL A 372 -16.43 -16.29 13.73
C VAL A 372 -16.37 -17.53 12.83
N ALA A 373 -15.32 -17.69 12.04
CA ALA A 373 -15.14 -18.85 11.16
C ALA A 373 -15.05 -20.17 11.93
N ALA A 374 -14.54 -20.15 13.16
CA ALA A 374 -14.46 -21.31 14.04
C ALA A 374 -15.73 -21.53 14.89
N GLY A 375 -16.77 -20.70 14.74
CA GLY A 375 -17.97 -20.76 15.57
C GLY A 375 -17.71 -20.44 17.05
N ARG A 376 -16.68 -19.65 17.36
CA ARG A 376 -16.29 -19.25 18.71
C ARG A 376 -16.67 -17.79 18.97
N GLU A 377 -16.77 -17.43 20.24
CA GLU A 377 -16.94 -16.04 20.64
C GLU A 377 -15.73 -15.19 20.24
N VAL A 378 -16.00 -13.97 19.79
CA VAL A 378 -14.96 -12.97 19.51
C VAL A 378 -14.18 -12.70 20.80
N PRO A 379 -12.84 -12.74 20.80
CA PRO A 379 -12.04 -12.52 22.00
C PRO A 379 -12.34 -11.18 22.67
N ASP A 380 -12.46 -11.18 24.01
CA ASP A 380 -12.82 -10.00 24.79
C ASP A 380 -11.91 -8.80 24.54
N TRP A 381 -10.60 -9.02 24.41
CA TRP A 381 -9.65 -7.94 24.13
C TRP A 381 -9.93 -7.28 22.77
N ALA A 382 -10.37 -8.04 21.77
CA ALA A 382 -10.66 -7.53 20.44
C ALA A 382 -11.97 -6.74 20.46
N ARG A 383 -13.03 -7.32 21.05
CA ARG A 383 -14.34 -6.69 21.19
C ARG A 383 -14.28 -5.40 22.02
N SER A 384 -13.71 -5.46 23.23
CA SER A 384 -13.72 -4.34 24.18
C SER A 384 -12.92 -3.11 23.71
N SER A 385 -11.89 -3.30 22.87
CA SER A 385 -11.04 -2.21 22.39
C SER A 385 -11.28 -1.83 20.92
N LEU A 386 -12.25 -2.48 20.25
CA LEU A 386 -12.55 -2.28 18.82
C LEU A 386 -12.83 -0.81 18.46
N ALA A 387 -13.53 -0.09 19.34
CA ALA A 387 -13.92 1.30 19.12
C ALA A 387 -12.73 2.29 19.12
N GLU A 388 -11.55 1.90 19.62
CA GLU A 388 -10.36 2.74 19.64
C GLU A 388 -9.68 2.83 18.26
N LEU A 389 -9.84 1.77 17.44
CA LEU A 389 -9.08 1.55 16.21
C LEU A 389 -9.29 2.66 15.16
N PRO A 390 -10.52 3.16 14.91
CA PRO A 390 -10.73 4.24 13.96
C PRO A 390 -9.88 5.49 14.23
N ALA A 391 -9.75 5.90 15.49
CA ALA A 391 -8.96 7.07 15.86
C ALA A 391 -7.46 6.82 15.65
N ILE A 392 -6.94 5.69 16.14
CA ILE A 392 -5.53 5.29 16.01
C ILE A 392 -5.13 5.22 14.52
N MET A 393 -5.95 4.58 13.69
CA MET A 393 -5.64 4.41 12.28
C MET A 393 -5.72 5.72 11.51
N ARG A 394 -6.63 6.64 11.87
CA ARG A 394 -6.70 7.97 11.27
C ARG A 394 -5.48 8.82 11.62
N GLU A 395 -5.05 8.81 12.88
CA GLU A 395 -3.89 9.57 13.34
C GLU A 395 -2.59 9.07 12.70
N SER A 396 -2.38 7.75 12.70
CA SER A 396 -1.20 7.13 12.07
C SER A 396 -1.23 7.28 10.54
N GLY A 397 -2.41 7.25 9.90
CA GLY A 397 -2.60 7.58 8.49
C GLY A 397 -2.21 9.01 8.15
N SER A 398 -2.66 9.98 8.94
CA SER A 398 -2.28 11.39 8.77
C SER A 398 -0.77 11.60 8.96
N LEU A 399 -0.16 10.90 9.92
CA LEU A 399 1.27 10.95 10.16
C LEU A 399 2.07 10.39 8.97
N ALA A 400 1.65 9.25 8.41
CA ALA A 400 2.27 8.66 7.22
C ALA A 400 2.20 9.60 6.01
N GLY A 401 1.02 10.14 5.69
CA GLY A 401 0.87 11.05 4.55
C GLY A 401 1.72 12.32 4.67
N ARG A 402 1.87 12.87 5.89
CA ARG A 402 2.77 14.03 6.11
C ARG A 402 4.25 13.66 5.96
N LEU A 403 4.65 12.45 6.34
CA LEU A 403 6.03 12.00 6.21
C LEU A 403 6.38 11.79 4.73
N GLU A 404 5.49 11.12 4.00
CA GLU A 404 5.63 10.87 2.57
C GLU A 404 5.73 12.19 1.79
N ALA A 405 4.74 13.08 1.94
CA ALA A 405 4.75 14.39 1.28
C ALA A 405 6.01 15.19 1.63
N GLY A 406 6.33 15.30 2.93
CA GLY A 406 7.51 16.05 3.37
C GLY A 406 8.84 15.45 2.92
N ALA A 407 8.91 14.14 2.66
CA ALA A 407 10.09 13.49 2.12
C ALA A 407 10.21 13.72 0.61
N VAL A 408 9.11 13.60 -0.13
CA VAL A 408 9.06 13.91 -1.58
C VAL A 408 9.46 15.36 -1.82
N ASP A 409 8.87 16.31 -1.09
CA ASP A 409 9.18 17.75 -1.18
C ASP A 409 10.69 18.03 -1.03
N ARG A 410 11.37 17.31 -0.12
CA ARG A 410 12.83 17.45 0.12
C ARG A 410 13.66 16.85 -1.00
N VAL A 411 13.23 15.71 -1.54
CA VAL A 411 13.90 15.08 -2.69
C VAL A 411 13.75 15.98 -3.92
N GLU A 412 12.56 16.52 -4.17
CA GLU A 412 12.31 17.48 -5.26
C GLU A 412 13.17 18.74 -5.13
N ALA A 413 13.25 19.34 -3.93
CA ALA A 413 14.12 20.47 -3.67
C ALA A 413 15.60 20.12 -3.91
N ALA A 414 16.05 18.94 -3.50
CA ALA A 414 17.41 18.49 -3.76
C ALA A 414 17.70 18.32 -5.26
N LEU A 415 16.74 17.81 -6.03
CA LEU A 415 16.87 17.65 -7.49
C LEU A 415 17.03 19.00 -8.22
N LEU A 416 16.39 20.06 -7.72
CA LEU A 416 16.47 21.39 -8.34
C LEU A 416 17.55 22.31 -7.74
N SER A 417 18.14 21.96 -6.59
CA SER A 417 19.18 22.77 -5.93
C SER A 417 20.39 23.10 -6.81
N SER A 418 20.77 22.19 -7.70
CA SER A 418 21.89 22.39 -8.65
C SER A 418 21.47 23.02 -9.99
N ARG A 419 20.18 23.34 -10.15
CA ARG A 419 19.54 23.83 -11.38
C ARG A 419 18.99 25.26 -11.24
N ILE A 420 19.38 25.97 -10.18
CA ILE A 420 18.94 27.36 -9.97
C ILE A 420 19.38 28.24 -11.15
N GLY A 421 18.44 29.01 -11.69
CA GLY A 421 18.60 29.83 -12.89
C GLY A 421 18.26 29.12 -14.20
N GLU A 422 18.12 27.79 -14.21
CA GLU A 422 17.72 27.03 -15.39
C GLU A 422 16.21 27.13 -15.62
N ALA A 423 15.81 27.04 -16.89
CA ALA A 423 14.41 27.08 -17.31
C ALA A 423 13.94 25.72 -17.85
N PHE A 424 12.73 25.32 -17.51
CA PHE A 424 12.11 24.05 -17.84
C PHE A 424 10.74 24.26 -18.47
N ASP A 425 10.31 23.34 -19.33
CA ASP A 425 8.89 23.23 -19.68
C ASP A 425 8.18 22.48 -18.55
N ALA A 426 7.05 23.01 -18.10
CA ALA A 426 6.23 22.41 -17.06
C ALA A 426 4.77 22.35 -17.49
N VAL A 427 4.11 21.22 -17.22
CA VAL A 427 2.68 21.05 -17.48
C VAL A 427 1.91 21.50 -16.25
N VAL A 428 0.92 22.37 -16.43
CA VAL A 428 0.01 22.78 -15.36
C VAL A 428 -0.96 21.62 -15.09
N ILE A 429 -0.88 21.04 -13.90
CA ILE A 429 -1.69 19.88 -13.53
C ILE A 429 -2.99 20.27 -12.82
N ALA A 430 -2.96 21.36 -12.04
CA ALA A 430 -4.13 21.90 -11.34
C ALA A 430 -3.95 23.39 -11.10
N THR A 431 -5.06 24.12 -10.99
CA THR A 431 -5.05 25.57 -10.75
C THR A 431 -6.05 25.91 -9.65
N THR A 432 -5.64 26.75 -8.72
CA THR A 432 -6.50 27.37 -7.71
C THR A 432 -6.65 28.86 -8.01
N ALA A 433 -7.45 29.58 -7.22
CA ALA A 433 -7.59 31.03 -7.37
C ALA A 433 -6.27 31.80 -7.15
N SER A 434 -5.29 31.21 -6.46
CA SER A 434 -4.05 31.87 -6.04
C SER A 434 -2.77 31.13 -6.41
N SER A 435 -2.84 30.00 -7.12
CA SER A 435 -1.66 29.23 -7.51
C SER A 435 -1.93 28.26 -8.66
N ALA A 436 -0.86 27.86 -9.35
CA ALA A 436 -0.87 26.74 -10.28
C ALA A 436 0.07 25.64 -9.79
N ARG A 437 -0.42 24.41 -9.70
CA ARG A 437 0.42 23.23 -9.49
C ARG A 437 0.94 22.76 -10.85
N VAL A 438 2.25 22.59 -10.96
CA VAL A 438 2.94 22.27 -12.21
C VAL A 438 3.82 21.04 -12.05
N GLN A 439 4.07 20.35 -13.16
CA GLN A 439 4.95 19.19 -13.22
C GLN A 439 6.04 19.41 -14.28
N ILE A 440 7.30 19.30 -13.84
CA ILE A 440 8.48 19.22 -14.71
C ILE A 440 8.72 17.75 -15.03
N ALA A 441 8.99 17.42 -16.29
CA ALA A 441 9.26 16.05 -16.70
C ALA A 441 10.68 15.59 -16.36
N GLU A 442 11.68 16.46 -16.56
CA GLU A 442 13.09 16.17 -16.32
C GLU A 442 13.82 17.37 -15.67
N PRO A 443 14.23 17.28 -14.38
CA PRO A 443 13.95 16.20 -13.45
C PRO A 443 12.45 16.13 -13.10
N PHE A 444 11.97 14.94 -12.76
CA PHE A 444 10.56 14.76 -12.39
C PHE A 444 10.28 15.45 -11.05
N VAL A 445 9.57 16.59 -11.10
CA VAL A 445 9.25 17.43 -9.94
C VAL A 445 7.85 18.02 -10.07
N THR A 446 7.06 17.92 -9.00
CA THR A 446 5.69 18.43 -8.94
C THR A 446 5.54 19.46 -7.83
N THR A 447 5.57 20.75 -8.19
CA THR A 447 5.49 21.85 -7.22
C THR A 447 4.37 22.84 -7.51
N THR A 448 4.15 23.79 -6.61
CA THR A 448 3.13 24.84 -6.72
C THR A 448 3.79 26.19 -6.97
N ILE A 449 3.32 26.91 -7.98
CA ILE A 449 3.72 28.29 -8.31
C ILE A 449 2.66 29.26 -7.77
N PRO A 450 2.96 30.04 -6.71
CA PRO A 450 2.05 31.07 -6.21
C PRO A 450 1.78 32.14 -7.27
N GLY A 451 0.54 32.59 -7.39
CA GLY A 451 0.14 33.69 -8.28
C GLY A 451 0.08 33.34 -9.77
N ALA A 452 0.52 32.15 -10.18
CA ALA A 452 0.45 31.72 -11.58
C ALA A 452 -1.01 31.54 -12.03
N GLN A 453 -1.37 32.22 -13.12
CA GLN A 453 -2.66 32.10 -13.78
C GLN A 453 -2.48 31.34 -15.08
N ALA A 454 -2.55 30.01 -15.01
CA ALA A 454 -2.45 29.14 -16.17
C ALA A 454 -3.54 28.06 -16.10
N ALA A 455 -3.98 27.59 -17.27
CA ALA A 455 -5.02 26.58 -17.36
C ALA A 455 -4.44 25.17 -17.12
N PRO A 456 -5.16 24.25 -16.43
CA PRO A 456 -4.77 22.85 -16.42
C PRO A 456 -4.62 22.30 -17.85
N GLY A 457 -3.49 21.65 -18.11
CA GLY A 457 -3.07 21.11 -19.42
C GLY A 457 -2.17 22.03 -20.23
N GLU A 458 -2.04 23.29 -19.84
CA GLU A 458 -1.12 24.24 -20.48
C GLU A 458 0.33 23.86 -20.19
N VAL A 459 1.19 24.02 -21.20
CA VAL A 459 2.65 23.92 -21.04
C VAL A 459 3.17 25.34 -20.84
N VAL A 460 3.76 25.60 -19.68
CA VAL A 460 4.36 26.88 -19.32
C VAL A 460 5.86 26.73 -19.20
N ARG A 461 6.62 27.75 -19.61
CA ARG A 461 8.06 27.79 -19.36
C ARG A 461 8.28 28.38 -17.96
N VAL A 462 9.02 27.68 -17.12
CA VAL A 462 9.30 28.08 -15.74
C VAL A 462 10.79 28.16 -15.49
N ARG A 463 11.25 29.09 -14.67
CA ARG A 463 12.66 29.14 -14.22
C ARG A 463 12.74 28.89 -12.72
N VAL A 464 13.75 28.14 -12.31
CA VAL A 464 14.06 27.88 -10.91
C VAL A 464 14.76 29.10 -10.32
N ASP A 465 14.15 29.78 -9.37
CA ASP A 465 14.77 30.90 -8.66
C ASP A 465 15.43 30.46 -7.35
N GLY A 466 14.95 29.38 -6.73
CA GLY A 466 15.48 28.87 -5.48
C GLY A 466 15.05 27.45 -5.18
N ALA A 467 15.84 26.76 -4.36
CA ALA A 467 15.49 25.47 -3.78
C ALA A 467 16.13 25.32 -2.41
N ASP A 468 15.31 25.05 -1.39
CA ASP A 468 15.71 24.84 0.00
C ASP A 468 15.42 23.39 0.40
N ILE A 469 16.49 22.60 0.52
CA ILE A 469 16.43 21.17 0.86
C ILE A 469 15.95 20.96 2.30
N ALA A 470 16.30 21.86 3.22
CA ALA A 470 15.92 21.74 4.63
C ALA A 470 14.42 21.98 4.82
N ALA A 471 13.87 22.96 4.11
CA ALA A 471 12.43 23.25 4.09
C ALA A 471 11.64 22.27 3.22
N GLY A 472 12.26 21.70 2.18
CA GLY A 472 11.55 20.99 1.10
C GLY A 472 10.80 21.98 0.20
N ALA A 473 11.40 23.15 -0.07
CA ALA A 473 10.75 24.22 -0.82
C ALA A 473 11.46 24.47 -2.15
N VAL A 474 10.68 24.72 -3.19
CA VAL A 474 11.16 25.11 -4.52
C VAL A 474 10.45 26.39 -4.92
N GLU A 475 11.21 27.37 -5.39
CA GLU A 475 10.70 28.62 -5.94
C GLU A 475 10.84 28.62 -7.45
N LEU A 476 9.68 28.62 -8.13
CA LEU A 476 9.58 28.76 -9.58
C LEU A 476 8.78 30.02 -9.92
N HIS A 477 9.07 30.62 -11.07
CA HIS A 477 8.17 31.58 -11.72
C HIS A 477 8.00 31.23 -13.20
N VAL A 478 6.87 31.66 -13.76
CA VAL A 478 6.56 31.54 -15.18
C VAL A 478 7.31 32.62 -15.96
N LEU A 479 7.93 32.24 -17.08
CA LEU A 479 8.68 33.12 -17.98
C LEU A 479 7.81 33.81 -19.05
#